data_AF-A0A0N1NNC1-F1
#
_entry.id   AF-A0A0N1NNC1-F1
#
_cell.length_a   1.000
_cell.length_b   1.000
_cell.length_c   1.000
_cell.angle_alpha   90.00
_cell.angle_beta   90.00
_cell.angle_gamma   90.00
#
_symmetry.space_group_name_H-M   'P 1'
#
loop_
_entity.id
_entity.type
_entity.pdbx_description
1 polymer ?
#
loop_
_entity_poly.entity_id
_entity_poly.type
_entity_poly.pdbx_seq_one_letter_code
_entity_poly.pdbx_strand_id
1 'polypeptide(L)' 'MPIYLCKPRSPWQRGTNENTNRLLRQYLPKGADLRTFSQADLDAIAHELNHRPRKTHGYRTPAEVYADLLNSSDALTA' A
#
# COMPACT_ATOMS: atom_id res chain seq x y z
N MET A 1 8.61 14.91 12.15
CA MET A 1 8.30 14.42 10.80
C MET A 1 7.88 15.58 9.90
N PRO A 2 8.61 15.85 8.81
CA PRO A 2 8.18 16.82 7.80
C PRO A 2 6.88 16.36 7.10
N ILE A 3 6.04 17.32 6.67
CA ILE A 3 4.79 17.06 5.96
C ILE A 3 5.00 17.36 4.47
N TYR A 4 4.64 16.41 3.61
CA TYR A 4 4.73 16.56 2.15
C TYR A 4 3.35 16.51 1.52
N LEU A 5 3.02 17.53 0.72
CA LEU A 5 1.77 17.63 -0.03
C LEU A 5 2.05 17.60 -1.54
N CYS A 6 1.11 17.01 -2.28
CA CYS A 6 1.17 17.00 -3.74
C CYS A 6 0.51 18.25 -4.31
N LYS A 7 1.01 18.71 -5.46
CA LYS A 7 0.42 19.82 -6.19
C LYS A 7 -1.01 19.46 -6.63
N PRO A 8 -1.96 20.41 -6.57
CA PRO A 8 -3.29 20.20 -7.11
C PRO A 8 -3.25 19.69 -8.57
N ARG A 9 -4.17 18.79 -8.92
CA ARG A 9 -4.28 18.20 -10.27
C ARG A 9 -3.02 17.49 -10.78
N SER A 10 -2.14 17.03 -9.89
CA SER A 10 -0.91 16.32 -10.23
C SER A 10 -0.91 14.86 -9.72
N PRO A 11 -1.83 14.00 -10.20
CA PRO A 11 -1.99 12.63 -9.68
C PRO A 11 -0.74 11.75 -9.83
N TRP A 12 0.14 12.06 -10.80
CA TRP A 12 1.41 11.35 -10.99
C TRP A 12 2.37 11.50 -9.81
N GLN A 13 2.25 12.56 -8.99
CA GLN A 13 3.03 12.70 -7.75
C GLN A 13 2.61 11.70 -6.66
N ARG A 14 1.49 11.00 -6.86
CA ARG A 14 0.95 9.96 -5.97
C ARG A 14 0.78 8.62 -6.70
N GLY A 15 1.59 8.36 -7.73
CA GLY A 15 1.43 7.17 -8.58
C GLY A 15 1.31 5.85 -7.79
N THR A 16 2.09 5.68 -6.73
CA THR A 16 2.02 4.50 -5.85
C THR A 16 0.68 4.38 -5.13
N ASN A 17 0.12 5.48 -4.63
CA ASN A 17 -1.18 5.48 -3.96
C ASN A 17 -2.30 5.14 -4.95
N GLU A 18 -2.25 5.72 -6.15
CA GLU A 18 -3.25 5.44 -7.19
C GLU A 18 -3.20 3.97 -7.66
N ASN A 19 -2.00 3.41 -7.80
CA ASN A 19 -1.85 1.99 -8.10
C ASN A 19 -2.37 1.09 -6.97
N THR A 20 -2.08 1.43 -5.72
CA THR A 20 -2.55 0.68 -4.55
C THR A 20 -4.07 0.75 -4.40
N ASN A 21 -4.67 1.92 -4.63
CA ASN A 21 -6.11 2.11 -4.64
C ASN A 21 -6.78 1.22 -5.70
N ARG A 22 -6.19 1.07 -6.89
CA ARG A 22 -6.71 0.16 -7.92
C ARG A 22 -6.75 -1.30 -7.44
N LEU A 23 -5.74 -1.74 -6.69
CA LEU A 23 -5.69 -3.09 -6.14
C LEU A 23 -6.73 -3.27 -5.03
N LEU A 24 -6.89 -2.29 -4.16
CA LEU A 24 -7.95 -2.29 -3.14
C LEU A 24 -9.34 -2.42 -3.75
N ARG A 25 -9.59 -1.87 -4.96
CA ARG A 25 -10.88 -2.03 -5.67
C ARG A 25 -11.22 -3.45 -6.07
N GLN A 26 -10.28 -4.40 -6.00
CA GLN A 26 -10.57 -5.83 -6.18
C GLN A 26 -11.34 -6.41 -4.97
N TYR A 27 -11.19 -5.82 -3.78
CA TYR A 27 -11.83 -6.26 -2.54
C TYR A 27 -12.91 -5.29 -2.05
N LEU A 28 -12.72 -3.99 -2.30
CA LEU A 28 -13.60 -2.91 -1.89
C LEU A 28 -14.14 -2.20 -3.15
N PRO A 29 -15.20 -2.74 -3.79
CA PRO A 29 -15.78 -2.16 -4.99
C PRO A 29 -16.16 -0.69 -4.81
N LYS A 30 -16.25 0.05 -5.91
CA LYS A 30 -16.67 1.45 -5.85
C LYS A 30 -18.08 1.58 -5.29
N GLY A 31 -18.23 2.40 -4.25
CA GLY A 31 -19.50 2.61 -3.57
C GLY A 31 -19.85 1.53 -2.56
N ALA A 32 -18.94 0.59 -2.27
CA ALA A 32 -19.11 -0.33 -1.15
C ALA A 32 -19.24 0.44 0.16
N ASP A 33 -20.21 0.05 1.00
CA ASP A 33 -20.36 0.60 2.33
C ASP A 33 -19.30 -0.01 3.25
N LEU A 34 -18.27 0.78 3.59
CA LEU A 34 -17.16 0.28 4.41
C LEU A 34 -17.60 -0.13 5.83
N ARG A 35 -18.77 0.32 6.30
CA ARG A 35 -19.31 -0.06 7.62
C ARG A 35 -19.71 -1.53 7.69
N THR A 36 -19.90 -2.19 6.55
CA THR A 36 -20.22 -3.62 6.50
C THR A 36 -19.00 -4.50 6.64
N PHE A 37 -17.79 -3.93 6.63
CA PHE A 37 -16.54 -4.65 6.79
C PHE A 37 -16.07 -4.51 8.23
N SER A 38 -15.78 -5.63 8.87
CA SER A 38 -15.14 -5.65 10.17
C SER A 38 -13.66 -5.28 10.04
N GLN A 39 -13.02 -4.93 11.16
CA GLN A 39 -11.57 -4.73 11.19
C GLN A 39 -10.83 -5.99 10.70
N ALA A 40 -11.31 -7.19 11.06
CA ALA A 40 -10.72 -8.46 10.63
C ALA A 40 -10.79 -8.65 9.10
N ASP A 41 -11.88 -8.21 8.46
CA ASP A 41 -11.98 -8.25 6.99
C ASP A 41 -10.95 -7.32 6.34
N LEU A 42 -10.78 -6.12 6.89
CA LEU A 42 -9.80 -5.15 6.39
C LEU A 42 -8.36 -5.61 6.62
N ASP A 43 -8.09 -6.24 7.76
CA ASP A 43 -6.79 -6.83 8.07
C ASP A 43 -6.46 -7.99 7.13
N ALA A 44 -7.45 -8.83 6.79
CA ALA A 44 -7.27 -9.90 5.81
C ALA A 44 -6.93 -9.36 4.42
N ILE A 45 -7.63 -8.30 3.97
CA ILE A 45 -7.32 -7.62 2.69
C ILE A 45 -5.90 -7.04 2.71
N ALA A 46 -5.52 -6.37 3.81
CA ALA A 46 -4.19 -5.80 3.97
C ALA A 46 -3.11 -6.89 3.95
N HIS A 47 -3.34 -8.00 4.68
CA HIS A 47 -2.47 -9.15 4.69
C HIS A 47 -2.26 -9.71 3.29
N GLU A 48 -3.34 -9.94 2.53
CA GLU A 48 -3.24 -10.46 1.18
C GLU A 48 -2.49 -9.50 0.25
N LEU A 49 -2.77 -8.19 0.32
CA LEU A 49 -2.07 -7.20 -0.51
C LEU A 49 -0.58 -7.08 -0.20
N ASN A 50 -0.20 -7.21 1.08
CA ASN A 50 1.18 -7.15 1.55
C ASN A 50 1.97 -8.44 1.27
N HIS A 51 1.29 -9.58 1.13
CA HIS A 51 1.90 -10.87 0.77
C HIS A 51 1.76 -11.21 -0.72
N ARG A 52 1.12 -10.36 -1.52
CA ARG A 52 0.98 -10.56 -2.97
C ARG A 52 2.28 -10.18 -3.70
N PRO A 53 2.90 -11.11 -4.46
CA PRO A 53 4.05 -10.83 -5.32
C PRO A 53 3.84 -9.63 -6.25
N ARG A 54 4.82 -8.71 -6.32
CA ARG A 54 4.78 -7.54 -7.21
C ARG A 54 5.91 -7.59 -8.22
N LYS A 55 5.57 -7.46 -9.51
CA LYS A 55 6.57 -7.38 -10.59
C LYS A 55 7.59 -6.26 -10.36
N THR A 56 7.16 -5.11 -9.83
CA THR A 56 8.03 -3.97 -9.50
C THR A 56 9.11 -4.32 -8.46
N HIS A 57 8.89 -5.32 -7.62
CA HIS A 57 9.85 -5.81 -6.63
C HIS A 57 10.55 -7.11 -7.07
N GLY A 58 10.62 -7.38 -8.37
CA GLY A 58 11.19 -8.65 -8.86
C GLY A 58 10.38 -9.87 -8.41
N TYR A 59 9.05 -9.73 -8.31
CA TYR A 59 8.11 -10.74 -7.82
C TYR A 59 8.23 -11.09 -6.33
N ARG A 60 8.99 -10.31 -5.56
CA ARG A 60 8.94 -10.35 -4.09
C ARG A 60 7.65 -9.71 -3.55
N THR A 61 7.31 -10.03 -2.33
CA THR A 61 6.14 -9.44 -1.65
C THR A 61 6.51 -8.10 -1.00
N PRO A 62 5.57 -7.14 -0.90
CA PRO A 62 5.81 -5.90 -0.15
C PRO A 62 6.29 -6.14 1.28
N ALA A 63 5.76 -7.16 1.97
CA ALA A 63 6.18 -7.53 3.32
C ALA A 63 7.66 -7.93 3.39
N GLU A 64 8.15 -8.74 2.43
CA GLU A 64 9.57 -9.12 2.34
C GLU A 64 10.47 -7.92 2.12
N VAL A 65 10.13 -7.05 1.16
CA VAL A 65 10.94 -5.86 0.86
C VAL A 65 10.95 -4.91 2.06
N TYR A 66 9.82 -4.77 2.75
CA TYR A 66 9.74 -3.94 3.95
C TYR A 66 10.58 -4.51 5.10
N ALA A 67 10.56 -5.82 5.32
CA ALA A 67 11.38 -6.48 6.33
C ALA A 67 12.88 -6.28 6.06
N ASP A 68 13.33 -6.45 4.82
CA ASP A 68 14.72 -6.17 4.43
C ASP A 68 15.11 -4.71 4.71
N LEU A 69 14.21 -3.77 4.44
CA LEU A 69 14.46 -2.35 4.64
C LEU A 69 14.60 -2.00 6.13
N LEU A 70 13.78 -2.61 6.99
CA LEU A 70 13.91 -2.46 8.45
C LEU A 70 15.20 -3.06 9.00
N ASN A 71 15.66 -4.16 8.40
CA ASN A 71 16.91 -4.82 8.78
C ASN A 71 18.16 -4.09 8.22
N SER A 72 17.96 -3.24 7.21
CA SER A 72 19.00 -2.39 6.66
C SER A 72 19.14 -1.14 7.53
N SER A 73 20.35 -0.87 8.03
CA SER A 73 20.67 0.24 8.96
C SER A 73 20.32 1.65 8.46
N ASP A 74 19.92 1.79 7.19
CA ASP A 74 19.60 3.07 6.54
C ASP A 74 18.18 3.60 6.87
N ALA A 75 17.29 2.76 7.42
CA ALA A 75 15.90 3.15 7.69
C ALA A 75 15.71 4.08 8.90
N LEU A 76 16.75 4.29 9.72
CA LEU A 76 16.70 5.08 10.96
C LEU A 76 17.30 6.49 10.83
N THR A 77 17.82 6.86 9.66
CA THR A 77 18.58 8.12 9.47
C THR A 77 17.91 9.17 8.56
N ALA A 78 16.63 9.00 8.18
CA ALA A 78 15.90 9.93 7.30
C ALA A 78 14.73 10.64 7.99
#